data_AF-F2B9A5-F1
#
_entry.id   AF-F2B9A5-F1
#
_cell.length_a   1.000
_cell.length_b   1.000
_cell.length_c   1.000
_cell.angle_alpha   90.00
_cell.angle_beta   90.00
_cell.angle_gamma   90.00
#
_symmetry.space_group_name_H-M   'P 1'
#
loop_
_entity.id
_entity.type
_entity.pdbx_description
1 polymer ?
#
loop_
_entity_poly.entity_id
_entity_poly.type
_entity_poly.pdbx_seq_one_letter_code
_entity_poly.pdbx_strand_id
1 'polypeptide(L)'
;MKKIMPAAAMLFACGTLCAQTPAQIVAQYYPQYADKAHCRFNRKAYHQESGVYHCMKQVRMETRRTAQGKLLYLLFAGRTLYADSQKPSRQHPDKGLAGLFVFKKAAGGWKLLAAQPEIGADTFGEPPRHWRFEQFGKDKWGFVAEESETAQGYRYGRLVLAYHDGGGKISEQRIGNLSDTEE
;
A
#
# COMPACT_ATOMS: atom_id res chain seq x y z
N MET A 1 7.68 44.05 56.38
CA MET A 1 8.65 43.49 55.41
C MET A 1 7.86 42.72 54.34
N LYS A 2 7.77 43.24 53.11
CA LYS A 2 7.04 42.62 51.99
C LYS A 2 7.94 41.59 51.32
N LYS A 3 7.57 40.30 51.36
CA LYS A 3 8.23 39.25 50.57
C LYS A 3 7.54 39.19 49.20
N ILE A 4 8.29 39.52 48.16
CA ILE A 4 7.87 39.40 46.76
C ILE A 4 8.15 37.94 46.36
N MET A 5 7.11 37.19 46.00
CA MET A 5 7.27 35.88 45.35
C MET A 5 7.48 36.11 43.84
N PRO A 6 8.46 35.47 43.19
CA PRO A 6 8.58 35.53 41.74
C PRO A 6 7.56 34.58 41.10
N ALA A 7 6.76 35.10 40.17
CA ALA A 7 5.92 34.30 39.30
C ALA A 7 6.81 33.50 38.33
N ALA A 8 6.78 32.17 38.45
CA ALA A 8 7.42 31.28 37.48
C ALA A 8 6.64 31.35 36.17
N ALA A 9 7.25 31.96 35.14
CA ALA A 9 6.73 31.91 33.79
C ALA A 9 6.91 30.49 33.24
N MET A 10 5.82 29.71 33.19
CA MET A 10 5.76 28.47 32.41
C MET A 10 5.81 28.83 30.93
N LEU A 11 6.98 28.66 30.31
CA LEU A 11 7.12 28.60 28.87
C LEU A 11 6.44 27.30 28.38
N PHE A 12 5.19 27.42 27.92
CA PHE A 12 4.57 26.41 27.09
C PHE A 12 5.33 26.34 25.76
N ALA A 13 6.28 25.41 25.66
CA ALA A 13 6.86 25.02 24.37
C ALA A 13 5.76 24.33 23.56
N CYS A 14 5.02 25.11 22.78
CA CYS A 14 4.07 24.60 21.80
C CYS A 14 4.90 23.98 20.66
N GLY A 15 5.23 22.69 20.80
CA GLY A 15 5.87 21.93 19.74
C GLY A 15 4.96 21.96 18.51
N THR A 16 5.40 22.63 17.46
CA THR A 16 4.77 22.56 16.15
C THR A 16 4.89 21.13 15.65
N LEU A 17 3.83 20.33 15.83
CA LEU A 17 3.69 19.04 15.15
C LEU A 17 3.66 19.34 13.64
N CYS A 18 4.83 19.26 13.00
CA CYS A 18 4.92 19.32 11.55
C CYS A 18 4.05 18.21 10.97
N ALA A 19 3.12 18.56 10.09
CA ALA A 19 2.25 17.58 9.48
C ALA A 19 3.08 16.58 8.65
N GLN A 20 2.87 15.29 8.90
CA GLN A 20 3.58 14.24 8.20
C GLN A 20 3.19 14.21 6.72
N THR A 21 4.19 14.04 5.85
CA THR A 21 3.98 13.79 4.43
C THR A 21 3.38 12.39 4.21
N PRO A 22 2.67 12.14 3.09
CA PRO A 22 2.22 10.79 2.74
C PRO A 22 3.33 9.74 2.79
N ALA A 23 4.54 10.09 2.33
CA ALA A 23 5.69 9.20 2.37
C ALA A 23 6.13 8.83 3.79
N GLN A 24 6.13 9.79 4.73
CA GLN A 24 6.42 9.54 6.14
C GLN A 24 5.35 8.68 6.79
N ILE A 25 4.08 8.85 6.41
CA ILE A 25 2.98 8.00 6.90
C ILE A 25 3.12 6.58 6.35
N VAL A 26 3.38 6.41 5.04
CA VAL A 26 3.62 5.09 4.43
C VAL A 26 4.83 4.39 5.06
N ALA A 27 5.87 5.13 5.43
CA ALA A 27 7.03 4.57 6.13
C ALA A 27 6.67 3.94 7.48
N GLN A 28 5.55 4.27 8.11
CA GLN A 28 5.09 3.57 9.33
C GLN A 28 4.61 2.15 9.03
N TYR A 29 4.17 1.89 7.79
CA TYR A 29 3.74 0.57 7.31
C TYR A 29 4.89 -0.22 6.68
N TYR A 30 5.79 0.48 5.97
CA TYR A 30 6.97 -0.09 5.34
C TYR A 30 8.25 0.61 5.88
N PRO A 31 8.68 0.27 7.11
CA PRO A 31 9.66 1.05 7.87
C PRO A 31 11.09 0.91 7.37
N GLN A 32 11.45 -0.25 6.85
CA GLN A 32 12.81 -0.51 6.36
C GLN A 32 12.88 -0.20 4.88
N TYR A 33 13.95 0.47 4.45
CA TYR A 33 14.26 0.70 3.06
C TYR A 33 15.50 -0.11 2.69
N ALA A 34 15.44 -0.85 1.59
CA ALA A 34 16.59 -1.56 1.04
C ALA A 34 17.15 -0.79 -0.13
N ASP A 35 18.30 -0.16 0.08
CA ASP A 35 18.95 0.69 -0.92
C ASP A 35 19.25 -0.07 -2.22
N LYS A 36 19.79 -1.29 -2.12
CA LYS A 36 20.16 -2.11 -3.29
C LYS A 36 18.96 -2.50 -4.15
N ALA A 37 17.83 -2.83 -3.53
CA ALA A 37 16.61 -3.23 -4.23
C ALA A 37 15.70 -2.04 -4.57
N HIS A 38 16.03 -0.84 -4.07
CA HIS A 38 15.25 0.40 -4.17
C HIS A 38 13.77 0.21 -3.79
N CYS A 39 13.52 -0.39 -2.62
CA CYS A 39 12.17 -0.67 -2.15
C CYS A 39 12.06 -0.62 -0.63
N ARG A 40 10.82 -0.60 -0.13
CA ARG A 40 10.53 -0.70 1.29
C ARG A 40 10.08 -2.11 1.66
N PHE A 41 10.51 -2.59 2.81
CA PHE A 41 10.08 -3.91 3.28
C PHE A 41 8.73 -3.81 3.97
N ASN A 42 7.81 -4.68 3.57
CA ASN A 42 6.70 -5.00 4.44
C ASN A 42 7.12 -6.09 5.43
N ARG A 43 7.45 -5.69 6.66
CA ARG A 43 7.87 -6.61 7.72
C ARG A 43 6.72 -7.41 8.31
N LYS A 44 5.48 -6.92 8.25
CA LYS A 44 4.31 -7.66 8.74
C LYS A 44 4.03 -8.89 7.88
N ALA A 45 4.31 -8.78 6.59
CA ALA A 45 4.27 -9.90 5.66
C ALA A 45 5.61 -10.67 5.58
N TYR A 46 6.46 -10.60 6.61
CA TYR A 46 7.65 -11.46 6.69
C TYR A 46 7.25 -12.85 7.18
N HIS A 47 7.50 -13.85 6.35
CA HIS A 47 7.27 -15.25 6.71
C HIS A 47 8.57 -15.86 7.24
N GLN A 48 8.67 -16.03 8.57
CA GLN A 48 9.86 -16.58 9.23
C GLN A 48 10.24 -17.98 8.73
N GLU A 49 9.23 -18.82 8.45
CA GLU A 49 9.43 -20.21 8.02
C GLU A 49 10.00 -20.31 6.60
N SER A 50 9.53 -19.47 5.66
CA SER A 50 10.04 -19.45 4.29
C SER A 50 11.20 -18.46 4.08
N GLY A 51 11.46 -17.58 5.06
CA GLY A 51 12.54 -16.61 5.01
C GLY A 51 12.37 -15.54 3.93
N VAL A 52 11.13 -15.18 3.58
CA VAL A 52 10.84 -14.20 2.51
C VAL A 52 10.21 -12.92 3.02
N TYR A 53 10.46 -11.81 2.31
CA TYR A 53 9.83 -10.51 2.53
C TYR A 53 9.34 -9.91 1.22
N HIS A 54 8.40 -8.96 1.29
CA HIS A 54 7.92 -8.22 0.12
C HIS A 54 8.63 -6.86 -0.03
N CYS A 55 9.25 -6.68 -1.18
CA CYS A 55 9.98 -5.48 -1.59
C CYS A 55 9.03 -4.49 -2.28
N MET A 56 8.35 -3.65 -1.49
CA MET A 56 7.30 -2.72 -1.92
C MET A 56 7.85 -1.47 -2.60
N LYS A 57 7.36 -1.18 -3.81
CA LYS A 57 7.67 0.05 -4.56
C LYS A 57 6.38 0.80 -4.89
N GLN A 58 6.41 2.13 -4.81
CA GLN A 58 5.29 2.93 -5.31
C GLN A 58 5.27 2.81 -6.82
N VAL A 59 4.20 2.26 -7.38
CA VAL A 59 4.06 2.05 -8.83
C VAL A 59 3.07 3.01 -9.48
N ARG A 60 2.10 3.53 -8.71
CA ARG A 60 1.14 4.53 -9.19
C ARG A 60 0.78 5.54 -8.12
N MET A 61 0.45 6.74 -8.58
CA MET A 61 -0.06 7.84 -7.77
C MET A 61 -1.16 8.54 -8.56
N GLU A 62 -2.33 8.71 -7.95
CA GLU A 62 -3.48 9.34 -8.58
C GLU A 62 -4.16 10.30 -7.61
N THR A 63 -4.79 11.34 -8.13
CA THR A 63 -5.53 12.31 -7.33
C THR A 63 -6.93 12.49 -7.90
N ARG A 64 -7.96 12.53 -7.05
CA ARG A 64 -9.35 12.80 -7.47
C ARG A 64 -10.03 13.78 -6.53
N ARG A 65 -10.99 14.54 -7.05
CA ARG A 65 -11.95 15.30 -6.22
C ARG A 65 -13.21 14.45 -6.09
N THR A 66 -13.65 14.22 -4.86
CA THR A 66 -14.87 13.47 -4.53
C THR A 66 -15.74 14.31 -3.60
N ALA A 67 -16.92 13.82 -3.23
CA ALA A 67 -17.72 14.44 -2.16
C ALA A 67 -16.96 14.57 -0.82
N GLN A 68 -15.91 13.78 -0.62
CA GLN A 68 -15.07 13.84 0.58
C GLN A 68 -13.91 14.84 0.46
N GLY A 69 -13.80 15.55 -0.66
CA GLY A 69 -12.74 16.51 -0.95
C GLY A 69 -11.67 15.93 -1.89
N LYS A 70 -10.48 16.52 -1.87
CA LYS A 70 -9.35 16.07 -2.70
C LYS A 70 -8.69 14.86 -2.05
N LEU A 71 -8.71 13.73 -2.74
CA LEU A 71 -8.11 12.46 -2.32
C LEU A 71 -6.87 12.15 -3.16
N LEU A 72 -5.85 11.56 -2.52
CA LEU A 72 -4.62 11.06 -3.12
C LEU A 72 -4.54 9.55 -2.89
N TYR A 73 -4.36 8.80 -3.96
CA TYR A 73 -4.25 7.35 -3.98
C TYR A 73 -2.80 6.99 -4.31
N LEU A 74 -2.14 6.26 -3.41
CA LEU A 74 -0.80 5.71 -3.64
C LEU A 74 -0.92 4.18 -3.73
N LEU A 75 -0.50 3.63 -4.85
CA LEU A 75 -0.41 2.19 -5.04
C LEU A 75 1.05 1.76 -4.94
N PHE A 76 1.27 0.75 -4.11
CA PHE A 76 2.51 0.02 -4.00
C PHE A 76 2.34 -1.39 -4.57
N ALA A 77 3.38 -1.89 -5.21
CA ALA A 77 3.48 -3.27 -5.66
C ALA A 77 4.82 -3.83 -5.19
N GLY A 78 4.82 -5.09 -4.75
CA GLY A 78 5.94 -5.73 -4.10
C GLY A 78 6.20 -7.11 -4.63
N ARG A 79 7.45 -7.34 -5.00
CA ARG A 79 7.99 -8.67 -5.30
C ARG A 79 8.46 -9.33 -4.02
N THR A 80 8.27 -10.63 -3.94
CA THR A 80 8.76 -11.48 -2.85
C THR A 80 10.22 -11.82 -3.06
N LEU A 81 11.07 -11.53 -2.08
CA LEU A 81 12.50 -11.77 -2.10
C LEU A 81 12.90 -12.64 -0.91
N TYR A 82 13.90 -13.51 -1.09
CA TYR A 82 14.54 -14.20 0.03
C TYR A 82 15.33 -13.22 0.90
N ALA A 83 15.23 -13.35 2.22
CA ALA A 83 15.85 -12.45 3.19
C ALA A 83 17.38 -12.45 3.13
N ASP A 84 17.98 -13.61 2.89
CA ASP A 84 19.43 -13.86 2.92
C ASP A 84 20.15 -13.30 1.68
N SER A 85 19.56 -13.49 0.51
CA SER A 85 20.18 -13.26 -0.80
C SER A 85 19.55 -12.08 -1.53
N GLN A 86 18.38 -11.61 -1.09
CA GLN A 86 17.54 -10.61 -1.75
C GLN A 86 17.18 -10.97 -3.19
N LYS A 87 17.30 -12.24 -3.57
CA LYS A 87 16.89 -12.74 -4.88
C LYS A 87 15.37 -12.95 -4.93
N PRO A 88 14.73 -12.78 -6.10
CA PRO A 88 13.32 -13.11 -6.29
C PRO A 88 13.02 -14.53 -5.83
N SER A 89 12.01 -14.68 -4.97
CA SER A 89 11.36 -15.97 -4.84
C SER A 89 10.55 -16.24 -6.08
N ARG A 90 10.66 -17.46 -6.62
CA ARG A 90 9.90 -17.95 -7.78
C ARG A 90 9.11 -19.21 -7.43
N GLN A 91 8.88 -19.44 -6.14
CA GLN A 91 8.08 -20.56 -5.70
C GLN A 91 6.63 -20.30 -6.07
N HIS A 92 5.97 -21.30 -6.67
CA HIS A 92 4.56 -21.23 -7.05
C HIS A 92 3.64 -20.67 -5.95
N PRO A 93 3.70 -21.15 -4.68
CA PRO A 93 2.80 -20.66 -3.63
C PRO A 93 3.05 -19.20 -3.24
N ASP A 94 4.24 -18.66 -3.53
CA ASP A 94 4.57 -17.31 -3.14
C ASP A 94 3.75 -16.33 -3.98
N LYS A 95 3.00 -15.46 -3.31
CA LYS A 95 2.26 -14.38 -3.95
C LYS A 95 3.17 -13.16 -4.04
N GLY A 96 2.97 -12.31 -5.04
CA GLY A 96 3.35 -10.92 -4.92
C GLY A 96 2.42 -10.18 -3.95
N LEU A 97 2.69 -8.90 -3.77
CA LEU A 97 1.89 -8.06 -2.87
C LEU A 97 1.56 -6.72 -3.54
N ALA A 98 0.40 -6.19 -3.26
CA ALA A 98 0.04 -4.80 -3.50
C ALA A 98 -0.32 -4.12 -2.19
N GLY A 99 -0.27 -2.79 -2.18
CA GLY A 99 -0.68 -1.97 -1.04
C GLY A 99 -1.32 -0.68 -1.51
N LEU A 100 -2.50 -0.37 -1.00
CA LEU A 100 -3.23 0.86 -1.33
C LEU A 100 -3.34 1.76 -0.12
N PHE A 101 -2.91 3.02 -0.30
CA PHE A 101 -3.06 4.08 0.68
C PHE A 101 -3.84 5.23 0.08
N VAL A 102 -4.83 5.72 0.83
CA VAL A 102 -5.68 6.82 0.42
C VAL A 102 -5.58 7.92 1.45
N PHE A 103 -5.26 9.12 0.98
CA PHE A 103 -5.09 10.30 1.81
C PHE A 103 -6.11 11.35 1.41
N LYS A 104 -6.56 12.13 2.39
CA LYS A 104 -7.41 13.30 2.19
C LYS A 104 -6.60 14.57 2.41
N LYS A 105 -6.76 15.55 1.52
CA LYS A 105 -6.17 16.88 1.69
C LYS A 105 -6.89 17.61 2.84
N ALA A 106 -6.11 18.12 3.79
CA ALA A 106 -6.54 18.94 4.91
C ALA A 106 -5.70 20.23 4.98
N ALA A 107 -6.11 21.18 5.84
CA ALA A 107 -5.43 22.47 6.00
C ALA A 107 -3.93 22.33 6.32
N GLY A 108 -3.57 21.34 7.16
CA GLY A 108 -2.19 21.06 7.53
C GLY A 108 -1.40 20.18 6.55
N GLY A 109 -2.00 19.60 5.51
CA GLY A 109 -1.30 18.64 4.66
C GLY A 109 -2.18 17.48 4.21
N TRP A 110 -1.59 16.30 4.05
CA TRP A 110 -2.32 15.08 3.75
C TRP A 110 -2.55 14.29 5.02
N LYS A 111 -3.78 13.83 5.24
CA LYS A 111 -4.13 12.93 6.34
C LYS A 111 -4.50 11.57 5.77
N LEU A 112 -4.01 10.48 6.37
CA LEU A 112 -4.41 9.13 5.97
C LEU A 112 -5.92 8.95 6.20
N LEU A 113 -6.62 8.52 5.16
CA LEU A 113 -8.05 8.24 5.16
C LEU A 113 -8.32 6.74 5.24
N ALA A 114 -7.58 5.93 4.48
CA ALA A 114 -7.69 4.48 4.48
C ALA A 114 -6.35 3.85 4.04
N ALA A 115 -6.04 2.67 4.54
CA ALA A 115 -4.88 1.89 4.11
C ALA A 115 -5.19 0.40 4.12
N GLN A 116 -4.75 -0.30 3.07
CA GLN A 116 -4.61 -1.75 3.04
C GLN A 116 -3.19 -2.03 2.52
N PRO A 117 -2.21 -2.22 3.41
CA PRO A 117 -0.81 -2.36 3.03
C PRO A 117 -0.48 -3.74 2.42
N GLU A 118 -1.41 -4.69 2.53
CA GLU A 118 -1.25 -6.11 2.18
C GLU A 118 -2.47 -6.57 1.38
N ILE A 119 -2.29 -6.65 0.07
CA ILE A 119 -3.25 -7.19 -0.90
C ILE A 119 -2.48 -8.27 -1.66
N GLY A 120 -2.81 -9.54 -1.45
CA GLY A 120 -2.14 -10.63 -2.15
C GLY A 120 -2.34 -10.49 -3.66
N ALA A 121 -1.25 -10.45 -4.43
CA ALA A 121 -1.31 -10.12 -5.84
C ALA A 121 -0.44 -11.08 -6.67
N ASP A 122 -1.07 -11.78 -7.63
CA ASP A 122 -0.45 -12.76 -8.55
C ASP A 122 0.30 -13.93 -7.86
N THR A 123 1.00 -14.78 -8.62
CA THR A 123 1.81 -15.90 -8.13
C THR A 123 3.30 -15.77 -8.46
N PHE A 124 4.09 -16.77 -8.05
CA PHE A 124 5.54 -16.81 -8.27
C PHE A 124 6.30 -15.61 -7.70
N GLY A 125 5.79 -15.04 -6.61
CA GLY A 125 6.39 -13.92 -5.89
C GLY A 125 6.35 -12.58 -6.64
N GLU A 126 5.64 -12.48 -7.77
CA GLU A 126 5.57 -11.25 -8.56
C GLU A 126 4.23 -10.55 -8.33
N PRO A 127 4.17 -9.21 -8.29
CA PRO A 127 2.90 -8.50 -8.36
C PRO A 127 2.47 -8.27 -9.82
N PRO A 128 1.18 -7.98 -10.08
CA PRO A 128 0.73 -7.54 -11.39
C PRO A 128 1.49 -6.30 -11.86
N ARG A 129 1.87 -6.28 -13.14
CA ARG A 129 2.64 -5.17 -13.73
C ARG A 129 1.76 -4.02 -14.19
N HIS A 130 0.54 -4.33 -14.64
CA HIS A 130 -0.34 -3.38 -15.31
C HIS A 130 -1.55 -3.07 -14.45
N TRP A 131 -1.42 -2.04 -13.62
CA TRP A 131 -2.53 -1.49 -12.84
C TRP A 131 -3.22 -0.36 -13.61
N ARG A 132 -4.54 -0.32 -13.58
CA ARG A 132 -5.36 0.79 -14.09
C ARG A 132 -6.07 1.45 -12.93
N PHE A 133 -6.28 2.75 -13.02
CA PHE A 133 -7.02 3.51 -12.01
C PHE A 133 -8.43 3.79 -12.50
N GLU A 134 -9.42 3.25 -11.80
CA GLU A 134 -10.80 3.19 -12.27
C GLU A 134 -11.79 3.55 -11.16
N GLN A 135 -13.03 3.82 -11.57
CA GLN A 135 -14.15 4.09 -10.68
C GLN A 135 -15.07 2.87 -10.64
N PHE A 136 -15.24 2.28 -9.46
CA PHE A 136 -16.04 1.06 -9.22
C PHE A 136 -17.45 1.35 -8.68
N GLY A 137 -17.81 2.63 -8.60
CA GLY A 137 -19.11 3.10 -8.15
C GLY A 137 -19.06 4.60 -7.85
N LYS A 138 -20.20 5.18 -7.46
CA LYS A 138 -20.27 6.62 -7.12
C LYS A 138 -19.21 6.97 -6.07
N ASP A 139 -18.26 7.81 -6.44
CA ASP A 139 -17.09 8.23 -5.65
C ASP A 139 -16.19 7.10 -5.10
N LYS A 140 -16.31 5.87 -5.61
CA LYS A 140 -15.46 4.74 -5.23
C LYS A 140 -14.36 4.55 -6.27
N TRP A 141 -13.17 5.05 -5.97
CA TRP A 141 -12.02 4.98 -6.87
C TRP A 141 -10.95 4.06 -6.32
N GLY A 142 -10.19 3.44 -7.22
CA GLY A 142 -9.11 2.52 -6.85
C GLY A 142 -8.34 2.02 -8.05
N PHE A 143 -7.62 0.93 -7.83
CA PHE A 143 -6.83 0.28 -8.87
C PHE A 143 -7.36 -1.12 -9.17
N VAL A 144 -7.26 -1.50 -10.44
CA VAL A 144 -7.51 -2.86 -10.91
C VAL A 144 -6.29 -3.35 -11.69
N ALA A 145 -5.95 -4.62 -11.53
CA ALA A 145 -4.99 -5.29 -12.38
C ALA A 145 -5.48 -6.70 -12.73
N GLU A 146 -4.95 -7.24 -13.80
CA GLU A 146 -5.10 -8.64 -14.14
C GLU A 146 -3.98 -9.45 -13.50
N GLU A 147 -4.35 -10.58 -12.91
CA GLU A 147 -3.44 -11.62 -12.46
C GLU A 147 -3.68 -12.83 -13.36
N SER A 148 -2.60 -13.49 -13.76
CA SER A 148 -2.68 -14.68 -14.60
C SER A 148 -1.78 -15.76 -14.04
N GLU A 149 -2.35 -16.93 -13.80
CA GLU A 149 -1.63 -18.09 -13.30
C GLU A 149 -1.67 -19.19 -14.35
N THR A 150 -0.54 -19.84 -14.57
CA THR A 150 -0.48 -21.10 -15.32
C THR A 150 -0.02 -22.19 -14.37
N ALA A 151 -0.91 -23.16 -14.12
CA ALA A 151 -0.65 -24.26 -13.20
C ALA A 151 -1.22 -25.55 -13.80
N GLN A 152 -0.41 -26.61 -13.79
CA GLN A 152 -0.81 -27.96 -14.22
C GLN A 152 -1.45 -28.01 -15.63
N GLY A 153 -0.99 -27.16 -16.56
CA GLY A 153 -1.51 -27.10 -17.93
C GLY A 153 -2.75 -26.22 -18.12
N TYR A 154 -3.29 -25.61 -17.06
CA TYR A 154 -4.40 -24.66 -17.15
C TYR A 154 -3.93 -23.23 -16.96
N ARG A 155 -4.53 -22.31 -17.71
CA ARG A 155 -4.39 -20.87 -17.52
C ARG A 155 -5.64 -20.30 -16.88
N TYR A 156 -5.46 -19.59 -15.78
CA TYR A 156 -6.53 -18.87 -15.09
C TYR A 156 -6.19 -17.39 -15.04
N GLY A 157 -7.08 -16.54 -15.53
CA GLY A 157 -7.03 -15.10 -15.31
C GLY A 157 -8.09 -14.63 -14.32
N ARG A 158 -7.73 -13.65 -13.50
CA ARG A 158 -8.63 -12.94 -12.59
C ARG A 158 -8.27 -11.45 -12.55
N LEU A 159 -9.26 -10.62 -12.26
CA LEU A 159 -9.03 -9.22 -11.92
C LEU A 159 -8.91 -9.10 -10.40
N VAL A 160 -7.88 -8.42 -9.92
CA VAL A 160 -7.77 -7.92 -8.55
C VAL A 160 -8.13 -6.45 -8.51
N LEU A 161 -9.14 -6.12 -7.71
CA LEU A 161 -9.62 -4.76 -7.53
C LEU A 161 -9.32 -4.34 -6.09
N ALA A 162 -8.76 -3.15 -5.93
CA ALA A 162 -8.51 -2.53 -4.64
C ALA A 162 -8.97 -1.07 -4.69
N TYR A 163 -10.00 -0.73 -3.93
CA TYR A 163 -10.61 0.60 -4.02
C TYR A 163 -11.07 1.12 -2.67
N HIS A 164 -11.13 2.45 -2.54
CA HIS A 164 -11.70 3.10 -1.37
C HIS A 164 -13.22 3.03 -1.44
N ASP A 165 -13.85 2.46 -0.41
CA ASP A 165 -15.28 2.18 -0.37
C ASP A 165 -16.15 3.41 -0.05
N GLY A 166 -15.52 4.56 0.23
CA GLY A 166 -16.18 5.77 0.71
C GLY A 166 -16.47 5.76 2.23
N GLY A 167 -16.37 4.63 2.91
CA GLY A 167 -16.51 4.49 4.36
C GLY A 167 -15.20 4.63 5.15
N GLY A 168 -14.12 5.03 4.49
CA GLY A 168 -12.78 5.12 5.10
C GLY A 168 -12.06 3.77 5.16
N LYS A 169 -12.47 2.80 4.35
CA LYS A 169 -11.81 1.50 4.22
C LYS A 169 -11.40 1.24 2.78
N ILE A 170 -10.43 0.36 2.61
CA ILE A 170 -10.15 -0.23 1.30
C ILE A 170 -10.94 -1.53 1.20
N SER A 171 -11.69 -1.69 0.13
CA SER A 171 -12.28 -2.96 -0.27
C SER A 171 -11.39 -3.63 -1.30
N GLU A 172 -11.30 -4.95 -1.19
CA GLU A 172 -10.58 -5.82 -2.10
C GLU A 172 -11.58 -6.80 -2.70
N GLN A 173 -11.57 -6.97 -4.01
CA GLN A 173 -12.39 -7.95 -4.72
C GLN A 173 -11.57 -8.68 -5.76
N ARG A 174 -11.91 -9.96 -5.98
CA ARG A 174 -11.38 -10.77 -7.08
C ARG A 174 -12.53 -11.19 -7.97
N ILE A 175 -12.44 -10.87 -9.25
CA ILE A 175 -13.42 -11.28 -10.26
C ILE A 175 -12.71 -12.29 -11.17
N GLY A 176 -13.13 -13.55 -11.08
CA GLY A 176 -12.54 -14.66 -11.84
C GLY A 176 -13.28 -14.96 -13.14
N ASN A 177 -12.59 -15.70 -14.01
CA ASN A 177 -13.04 -16.36 -15.23
C ASN A 177 -12.61 -15.69 -16.56
N LEU A 178 -11.29 -15.54 -16.73
CA LEU A 178 -10.64 -15.57 -18.04
C LEU A 178 -9.97 -16.94 -18.17
N SER A 179 -10.74 -17.98 -18.49
CA SER A 179 -10.17 -19.30 -18.81
C SER A 179 -10.14 -19.43 -20.33
N ASP A 180 -8.93 -19.45 -20.89
CA ASP A 180 -8.71 -19.94 -22.24
C ASP A 180 -8.22 -21.39 -22.09
N THR A 181 -9.07 -22.35 -22.42
CA THR A 181 -8.61 -23.70 -22.75
C THR A 181 -8.01 -23.61 -24.14
N GLU A 182 -6.68 -23.63 -24.26
CA GLU A 182 -6.06 -23.97 -25.54
C GLU A 182 -6.27 -25.48 -25.77
N GLU A 183 -7.10 -25.81 -26.77
CA GLU A 183 -7.15 -27.15 -27.41
C GLU A 183 -5.86 -27.47 -28.16
#